data_AF-A0A1F3AN37-F1
#
_entry.id   AF-A0A1F3AN37-F1
#
_cell.length_a   1.000
_cell.length_b   1.000
_cell.length_c   1.000
_cell.angle_alpha   90.00
_cell.angle_beta   90.00
_cell.angle_gamma   90.00
#
_symmetry.space_group_name_H-M   'P 1'
#
loop_
_entity.id
_entity.type
_entity.pdbx_description
1 polymer ?
#
loop_
_entity_poly.entity_id
_entity_poly.type
_entity_poly.pdbx_seq_one_letter_code
_entity_poly.pdbx_strand_id
1 'polypeptide(L)' 'MLELKADGAALSGTMSGNMGAVAIENGSVAGNGVKWSAKVTSPMPITLEFDGKVEGDALAGNVKLGAFGTSTFSGTRA' A
#
# COMPACT_ATOMS: atom_id res chain seq x y z
N MET A 1 0.08 5.12 9.72
CA MET A 1 -0.88 5.87 8.89
C MET A 1 -0.52 5.65 7.43
N LEU A 2 -1.51 5.28 6.63
CA LEU A 2 -1.36 5.04 5.20
C LEU A 2 -2.08 6.17 4.46
N GLU A 3 -1.34 6.93 3.66
CA GLU A 3 -1.88 8.00 2.83
C GLU A 3 -1.75 7.58 1.37
N LEU A 4 -2.88 7.44 0.68
CA LEU A 4 -2.95 7.05 -0.72
C LEU A 4 -3.73 8.10 -1.49
N LYS A 5 -3.13 8.58 -2.57
CA LYS A 5 -3.73 9.48 -3.54
C LYS A 5 -3.84 8.76 -4.88
N ALA A 6 -5.07 8.61 -5.36
CA ALA A 6 -5.34 8.11 -6.70
C ALA A 6 -5.56 9.28 -7.66
N ASP A 7 -4.78 9.32 -8.75
CA ASP A 7 -4.91 10.25 -9.86
C ASP A 7 -5.26 9.43 -11.12
N GLY A 8 -6.56 9.24 -11.35
CA GLY A 8 -7.08 8.37 -12.40
C GLY A 8 -6.66 6.90 -12.18
N ALA A 9 -5.77 6.40 -13.04
CA ALA A 9 -5.23 5.04 -12.96
C ALA A 9 -3.94 4.94 -12.13
N ALA A 10 -3.30 6.07 -11.81
CA ALA A 10 -2.07 6.09 -11.04
C ALA A 10 -2.38 6.17 -9.55
N LEU A 11 -1.71 5.36 -8.75
CA LEU A 11 -1.77 5.42 -7.29
C LEU A 11 -0.41 5.88 -6.76
N SER A 12 -0.42 6.92 -5.95
CA SER A 12 0.75 7.45 -5.24
C SER A 12 0.42 7.55 -3.76
N GLY A 13 1.44 7.60 -2.90
CA GLY A 13 1.18 7.59 -1.47
C GLY A 13 2.41 7.32 -0.64
N THR A 14 2.24 7.52 0.66
CA THR A 14 3.27 7.26 1.65
C THR A 14 2.68 6.45 2.78
N MET A 15 3.36 5.37 3.14
CA MET A 15 3.03 4.57 4.30
C MET A 15 3.98 4.92 5.44
N SER A 16 3.43 5.48 6.50
CA SER A 16 4.16 5.82 7.72
C SER A 16 3.82 4.81 8.81
N GLY A 17 4.81 4.04 9.27
CA GLY A 17 4.62 3.05 10.34
C GLY A 17 5.79 3.01 11.31
N ASN A 18 5.82 2.00 12.19
CA ASN A 18 6.92 1.77 13.12
C ASN A 18 8.28 1.54 12.41
N MET A 19 8.23 1.20 11.12
CA MET A 19 9.41 1.03 10.26
C MET A 19 9.86 2.32 9.55
N GLY A 20 9.21 3.46 9.81
CA GLY A 20 9.45 4.73 9.15
C GLY A 20 8.41 5.07 8.06
N ALA A 21 8.66 6.16 7.34
CA ALA A 21 7.87 6.58 6.18
C ALA A 21 8.45 5.96 4.91
N VAL A 22 7.62 5.25 4.16
CA VAL A 22 7.99 4.52 2.94
C VAL A 22 7.06 4.97 1.83
N ALA A 23 7.61 5.51 0.75
CA ALA A 23 6.82 5.82 -0.43
C ALA A 23 6.34 4.52 -1.10
N ILE A 24 5.11 4.53 -1.61
CA ILE A 24 4.64 3.44 -2.46
C ILE A 24 5.22 3.58 -3.86
N GLU A 25 5.41 2.46 -4.53
CA GLU A 25 5.90 2.32 -5.89
C GLU A 25 4.93 1.46 -6.70
N ASN A 26 4.96 1.59 -8.03
CA ASN A 26 4.14 0.80 -8.95
C ASN A 26 2.64 0.82 -8.62
N GLY A 27 2.16 1.93 -8.06
CA GLY A 27 0.78 2.08 -7.65
C GLY A 27 -0.14 2.19 -8.87
N SER A 28 -1.14 1.31 -8.93
CA SER A 28 -2.12 1.27 -10.01
C SER A 28 -3.52 1.00 -9.48
N VAL A 29 -4.50 1.59 -10.17
CA VAL A 29 -5.93 1.39 -9.90
C VAL A 29 -6.56 0.74 -11.14
N ALA A 30 -7.20 -0.40 -10.94
CA ALA A 30 -7.87 -1.17 -11.99
C ALA A 30 -9.32 -1.44 -11.57
N GLY A 31 -10.25 -0.60 -12.04
CA GLY A 31 -11.65 -0.62 -11.61
C GLY A 31 -11.74 -0.35 -10.11
N ASN A 32 -12.11 -1.38 -9.34
CA ASN A 32 -12.18 -1.31 -7.88
C ASN A 32 -10.93 -1.92 -7.20
N GLY A 33 -10.03 -2.55 -7.96
CA GLY A 33 -8.79 -3.12 -7.44
C GLY A 33 -7.68 -2.07 -7.38
N VAL A 34 -6.87 -2.10 -6.33
CA VAL A 34 -5.69 -1.25 -6.16
C VAL A 34 -4.50 -2.09 -5.79
N LYS A 35 -3.37 -1.81 -6.42
CA LYS A 35 -2.13 -2.56 -6.24
C LYS A 35 -0.97 -1.61 -6.17
N TRP A 36 -0.09 -1.80 -5.21
CA TRP A 36 1.17 -1.07 -5.12
C TRP A 36 2.20 -1.91 -4.38
N SER A 37 3.47 -1.56 -4.55
CA SER A 37 4.57 -2.11 -3.76
C SER A 37 5.21 -1.03 -2.92
N ALA A 38 5.93 -1.39 -1.88
CA ALA A 38 6.76 -0.46 -1.12
C ALA A 38 8.05 -1.19 -0.73
N LYS A 39 9.19 -0.55 -0.95
CA LYS A 39 10.49 -1.14 -0.63
C LYS A 39 11.14 -0.37 0.50
N VAL A 40 11.30 -1.05 1.63
CA VAL A 40 12.15 -0.57 2.73
C VAL A 40 13.56 -1.07 2.43
N THR A 41 14.56 -0.20 2.50
CA THR A 41 15.95 -0.57 2.18
C THR A 41 16.88 -0.59 3.40
N SER A 42 16.45 -0.02 4.54
CA SER A 42 17.27 0.09 5.75
C SER A 42 16.40 -0.02 7.01
N PRO A 43 16.86 -0.71 8.08
CA PRO A 43 18.13 -1.44 8.21
C PRO A 43 18.15 -2.82 7.53
N MET A 44 17.02 -3.35 7.07
CA MET A 44 16.93 -4.55 6.24
C MET A 44 16.07 -4.29 5.00
N PRO A 45 16.48 -4.79 3.81
CA PRO A 45 15.67 -4.66 2.61
C PRO A 45 14.44 -5.56 2.68
N ILE A 46 13.24 -4.96 2.67
CA ILE A 46 11.96 -5.66 2.69
C ILE A 46 11.10 -5.11 1.55
N THR A 47 10.55 -6.01 0.73
CA THR A 47 9.53 -5.67 -0.26
C THR A 47 8.17 -5.97 0.33
N LEU A 48 7.34 -4.94 0.38
CA LEU A 48 5.94 -5.00 0.77
C LEU A 48 5.09 -4.97 -0.50
N GLU A 49 4.27 -6.00 -0.72
CA GLU A 49 3.33 -6.05 -1.85
C GLU A 49 1.92 -5.86 -1.31
N PHE A 50 1.20 -4.86 -1.80
CA PHE A 50 -0.16 -4.56 -1.38
C PHE A 50 -1.13 -4.87 -2.52
N ASP A 51 -2.17 -5.62 -2.18
CA ASP A 51 -3.28 -5.94 -3.05
C ASP A 51 -4.56 -5.64 -2.27
N GLY A 52 -5.34 -4.68 -2.76
CA GLY A 52 -6.55 -4.25 -2.09
C GLY A 52 -7.67 -3.91 -3.06
N LYS A 53 -8.82 -3.65 -2.47
CA LYS A 53 -10.03 -3.26 -3.18
C LYS A 53 -10.62 -2.02 -2.53
N VAL A 54 -10.96 -1.05 -3.35
CA VAL A 54 -11.68 0.16 -2.95
C VAL A 54 -13.17 -0.11 -3.13
N GLU A 55 -13.93 0.07 -2.05
CA GLU A 55 -15.38 0.00 -2.02
C GLU A 55 -15.92 1.33 -1.47
N GLY A 56 -16.32 2.22 -2.38
CA GLY A 56 -16.66 3.60 -2.04
C GLY A 56 -15.44 4.34 -1.50
N ASP A 57 -15.51 4.72 -0.22
CA ASP A 57 -14.42 5.39 0.50
C ASP A 57 -13.59 4.43 1.34
N ALA A 58 -14.02 3.18 1.49
CA ALA A 58 -13.29 2.16 2.22
C ALA A 58 -12.28 1.46 1.31
N LEU A 59 -11.11 1.18 1.84
CA LEU A 59 -10.07 0.39 1.20
C LEU A 59 -9.71 -0.75 2.14
N ALA A 60 -9.82 -1.98 1.65
CA ALA A 60 -9.42 -3.16 2.40
C ALA A 60 -8.58 -4.08 1.51
N GLY A 61 -7.62 -4.76 2.09
CA GLY A 61 -6.77 -5.65 1.33
C GLY A 61 -5.77 -6.42 2.18
N ASN A 62 -4.86 -7.06 1.48
CA ASN A 62 -3.78 -7.85 2.04
C ASN A 62 -2.45 -7.21 1.66
N VAL A 63 -1.54 -7.16 2.62
CA VAL A 63 -0.15 -6.79 2.43
C VAL A 63 0.73 -8.01 2.69
N LYS A 64 1.67 -8.26 1.80
CA LYS A 64 2.70 -9.28 1.96
C LYS A 64 3.99 -8.60 2.40
N LEU A 65 4.39 -8.81 3.65
CA LEU A 65 5.59 -8.23 4.26
C LEU A 65 6.84 -9.10 4.01
N GLY A 66 6.94 -9.71 2.82
CA GLY A 66 8.04 -10.63 2.48
C GLY A 66 8.22 -11.74 3.51
N ALA A 67 9.40 -11.77 4.15
CA ALA A 67 9.76 -12.75 5.18
C ALA A 67 8.96 -12.62 6.49
N PHE A 68 8.27 -11.50 6.71
CA PHE A 68 7.43 -11.27 7.90
C PHE A 68 6.02 -11.87 7.75
N GLY A 69 5.70 -12.46 6.60
CA GLY A 69 4.39 -13.07 6.33
C GLY A 69 3.41 -12.11 5.67
N THR A 70 2.12 -12.40 5.79
CA THR A 70 1.03 -11.57 5.25
C THR A 70 0.25 -10.93 6.39
N SER A 71 -0.20 -9.70 6.17
CA SER A 71 -1.10 -8.98 7.07
C SER A 71 -2.27 -8.41 6.27
N THR A 72 -3.33 -8.01 6.96
CA THR A 72 -4.44 -7.28 6.36
C THR A 72 -4.25 -5.80 6.61
N PHE A 73 -4.67 -4.97 5.66
CA PHE A 73 -4.68 -3.53 5.85
C PHE A 73 -6.09 -3.01 5.56
N SER A 74 -6.45 -1.97 6.29
CA SER A 74 -7.66 -1.19 6.07
C SER A 74 -7.28 0.28 6.02
N GLY A 75 -7.78 0.98 5.02
CA GLY A 75 -7.64 2.41 4.84
C GLY A 75 -8.99 3.03 4.49
N THR A 76 -9.06 4.34 4.61
CA THR A 76 -10.16 5.14 4.08
C THR A 76 -9.55 6.19 3.15
N ARG A 77 -10.25 6.50 2.07
CA ARG A 77 -9.89 7.61 1.19
C ARG A 77 -10.03 8.90 2.00
N ALA A 78 -8.95 9.70 2.05
CA ALA A 78 -8.96 11.06 2.59
C ALA A 78 -9.21 12.07 1.48
#